data_AF-A0A535P3E7-F1
#
_entry.id   AF-A0A535P3E7-F1
#
_cell.length_a   1.000
_cell.length_b   1.000
_cell.length_c   1.000
_cell.angle_alpha   90.00
_cell.angle_beta   90.00
_cell.angle_gamma   90.00
#
_symmetry.space_group_name_H-M   'P 1'
#
loop_
_entity.id
_entity.type
_entity.pdbx_description
1 polymer ?
#
loop_
_entity_poly.entity_id
_entity_poly.type
_entity_poly.pdbx_seq_one_letter_code
_entity_poly.pdbx_strand_id
1 'polypeptide(L)'
;MAAGGLVIALAAGTLFVTGATLGNLVMGEPAAAASIQPSVPAAAVGTGRATDAQPSAGATPSAGPSSAPPASPSPSATPKPGPFAMDLYRRGDFVGEKTAVWCLAAAVQTSINIMSPGADQTKATQKRLFDLARSLAPAPDGAAEPEGWAKALTRLGFGRYEVSVQPSIKAAITLGAKALRKTNRPVGLLVWRGAHSWVMSGFTATADPAVTDRFTVTAVRIEDVWYPRFSSIWGYSRPPDSLVPVRKLPEDFLPWKRPQARYPAKDGRFVIVIPTR
;
A
#
# COMPACT_ATOMS: atom_id res chain seq x y z
N MET A 1 25.96 38.89 35.79
CA MET A 1 26.08 37.58 36.48
C MET A 1 24.98 36.68 35.95
N ALA A 2 25.36 35.57 35.34
CA ALA A 2 24.47 34.59 34.74
C ALA A 2 24.18 33.47 35.76
N ALA A 3 22.94 33.00 35.81
CA ALA A 3 22.60 31.74 36.47
C ALA A 3 21.86 30.87 35.45
N GLY A 4 22.57 29.84 34.97
CA GLY A 4 22.11 28.89 33.98
C GLY A 4 21.15 27.86 34.57
N GLY A 5 20.04 27.63 33.86
CA GLY A 5 19.14 26.52 34.09
C GLY A 5 19.67 25.27 33.39
N LEU A 6 19.94 24.23 34.19
CA LEU A 6 20.35 22.90 33.77
C LEU A 6 19.16 22.19 33.08
N VAL A 7 19.27 21.93 31.77
CA VAL A 7 18.35 21.06 31.04
C VAL A 7 18.83 19.63 31.17
N ILE A 8 18.10 18.82 31.93
CA ILE A 8 18.32 17.37 32.03
C ILE A 8 17.81 16.73 30.73
N ALA A 9 18.74 16.33 29.86
CA ALA A 9 18.45 15.49 28.71
C ALA A 9 18.34 14.03 29.16
N LEU A 10 17.13 13.44 29.11
CA LEU A 10 16.97 12.00 29.25
C LEU A 10 17.39 11.30 27.96
N ALA A 11 18.62 10.78 27.97
CA ALA A 11 19.10 9.82 27.00
C ALA A 11 18.48 8.44 27.30
N ALA A 12 17.64 7.94 26.40
CA ALA A 12 17.20 6.54 26.43
C ALA A 12 18.34 5.65 25.88
N GLY A 13 19.28 5.28 26.75
CA GLY A 13 20.35 4.33 26.47
C GLY A 13 19.84 2.90 26.42
N THR A 14 20.18 2.18 25.35
CA THR A 14 19.88 0.76 25.14
C THR A 14 20.95 -0.10 25.83
N LEU A 15 20.56 -1.01 26.73
CA LEU A 15 21.43 -2.06 27.26
C LEU A 15 21.42 -3.26 26.31
N PHE A 16 22.53 -3.47 25.59
CA PHE A 16 22.85 -4.74 24.94
C PHE A 16 23.54 -5.65 25.96
N VAL A 17 22.93 -6.80 26.28
CA VAL A 17 23.62 -7.90 26.97
C VAL A 17 24.05 -8.90 25.90
N THR A 18 25.36 -9.02 25.73
CA THR A 18 26.03 -10.07 24.97
C THR A 18 26.00 -11.39 25.75
N GLY A 19 25.49 -12.44 25.12
CA GLY A 19 25.65 -13.82 25.59
C GLY A 19 25.98 -14.71 24.41
N ALA A 20 27.25 -15.04 24.26
CA ALA A 20 27.73 -16.09 23.37
C ALA A 20 28.17 -17.28 24.23
N THR A 21 27.62 -18.46 23.99
CA THR A 21 28.34 -19.74 24.16
C THR A 21 27.77 -20.80 23.23
N LEU A 22 28.72 -21.57 22.68
CA LEU A 22 28.64 -22.61 21.68
C LEU A 22 28.07 -23.94 22.22
N GLY A 23 27.55 -24.78 21.31
CA GLY A 23 27.28 -26.20 21.56
C GLY A 23 26.70 -26.91 20.34
N ASN A 24 27.57 -27.46 19.50
CA ASN A 24 27.28 -28.29 18.31
C ASN A 24 26.67 -29.67 18.65
N LEU A 25 25.85 -30.21 17.72
CA LEU A 25 25.85 -31.59 17.18
C LEU A 25 24.73 -31.66 16.10
N VAL A 26 25.03 -31.50 14.80
CA VAL A 26 25.44 -32.52 13.80
C VAL A 26 24.26 -33.26 13.12
N MET A 27 24.10 -32.92 11.83
CA MET A 27 23.74 -33.73 10.64
C MET A 27 22.31 -34.20 10.37
N GLY A 28 21.81 -33.78 9.19
CA GLY A 28 20.69 -34.37 8.47
C GLY A 28 20.25 -33.53 7.25
N GLU A 29 20.98 -33.62 6.14
CA GLU A 29 20.55 -33.18 4.79
C GLU A 29 20.20 -34.41 3.92
N PRO A 30 19.57 -34.28 2.73
CA PRO A 30 18.59 -33.30 2.27
C PRO A 30 17.34 -33.98 1.65
N ALA A 31 16.23 -33.27 1.48
CA ALA A 31 15.13 -33.75 0.63
C ALA A 31 14.50 -32.63 -0.21
N ALA A 32 14.87 -32.68 -1.50
CA ALA A 32 14.08 -32.41 -2.70
C ALA A 32 13.15 -31.17 -2.75
N ALA A 33 13.56 -30.23 -3.61
CA ALA A 33 12.70 -29.23 -4.22
C ALA A 33 11.63 -29.89 -5.12
N ALA A 34 10.36 -29.70 -4.80
CA ALA A 34 9.25 -30.03 -5.67
C ALA A 34 8.81 -28.79 -6.45
N SER A 35 9.11 -28.79 -7.75
CA SER A 35 8.59 -27.83 -8.74
C SER A 35 7.15 -28.22 -9.09
N ILE A 36 6.21 -27.29 -8.96
CA ILE A 36 4.83 -27.47 -9.44
C ILE A 36 4.70 -26.69 -10.76
N GLN A 37 4.63 -27.41 -11.88
CA GLN A 37 4.21 -26.86 -13.17
C GLN A 37 2.69 -27.09 -13.38
N PRO A 38 1.96 -26.13 -13.96
CA PRO A 38 0.56 -26.31 -14.35
C PRO A 38 0.43 -27.07 -15.68
N SER A 39 -0.47 -28.05 -15.70
CA SER A 39 -0.83 -28.89 -16.83
C SER A 39 -1.79 -28.19 -17.79
N VAL A 40 -1.48 -28.21 -19.09
CA VAL A 40 -2.37 -27.82 -20.19
C VAL A 40 -2.64 -29.08 -21.04
N PRO A 41 -3.89 -29.46 -21.34
CA PRO A 41 -4.16 -30.61 -22.19
C PRO A 41 -3.90 -30.29 -23.67
N ALA A 42 -3.14 -31.17 -24.32
CA ALA A 42 -2.78 -31.14 -25.73
C ALA A 42 -3.95 -31.57 -26.63
N ALA A 43 -4.11 -30.88 -27.75
CA ALA A 43 -5.01 -31.22 -28.84
C ALA A 43 -4.55 -32.50 -29.56
N ALA A 44 -5.44 -33.47 -29.72
CA ALA A 44 -5.20 -34.68 -30.49
C ALA A 44 -5.43 -34.45 -31.99
N VAL A 45 -4.37 -34.64 -32.78
CA VAL A 45 -4.42 -34.79 -34.24
C VAL A 45 -4.72 -36.25 -34.56
N GLY A 46 -5.83 -36.52 -35.24
CA GLY A 46 -6.19 -37.83 -35.76
C GLY A 46 -6.17 -37.82 -37.29
N THR A 47 -5.25 -38.58 -37.87
CA THR A 47 -5.07 -38.79 -39.31
C THR A 47 -6.02 -39.86 -39.87
N GLY A 48 -6.75 -39.51 -40.94
CA GLY A 48 -6.90 -40.28 -42.18
C GLY A 48 -7.72 -41.58 -42.21
N ARG A 49 -8.78 -41.59 -43.03
CA ARG A 49 -8.99 -42.64 -44.05
C ARG A 49 -9.90 -42.14 -45.18
N ALA A 50 -9.43 -42.30 -46.42
CA ALA A 50 -10.14 -42.01 -47.66
C ALA A 50 -10.99 -43.20 -48.11
N THR A 51 -12.15 -42.91 -48.72
CA THR A 51 -12.80 -43.74 -49.75
C THR A 51 -13.54 -42.84 -50.73
N ASP A 52 -13.25 -43.04 -52.01
CA ASP A 52 -13.80 -42.36 -53.19
C ASP A 52 -15.31 -42.59 -53.41
N ALA A 53 -16.01 -41.56 -53.90
CA ALA A 53 -17.17 -41.68 -54.79
C ALA A 53 -17.46 -40.37 -55.55
N GLN A 54 -17.05 -40.36 -56.83
CA GLN A 54 -17.52 -39.72 -58.08
C GLN A 54 -18.60 -38.58 -58.09
N PRO A 55 -18.52 -37.60 -59.05
CA PRO A 55 -19.25 -36.33 -59.00
C PRO A 55 -20.59 -36.35 -59.75
N SER A 56 -21.51 -35.46 -59.34
CA SER A 56 -22.69 -35.08 -60.14
C SER A 56 -22.95 -33.58 -60.05
N ALA A 57 -23.36 -33.02 -61.17
CA ALA A 57 -23.33 -31.61 -61.54
C ALA A 57 -24.42 -30.73 -60.89
N GLY A 58 -24.11 -29.43 -60.81
CA GLY A 58 -25.06 -28.34 -61.05
C GLY A 58 -25.97 -27.89 -59.90
N ALA A 59 -25.53 -26.88 -59.14
CA ALA A 59 -26.45 -25.97 -58.45
C ALA A 59 -25.85 -24.56 -58.35
N THR A 60 -26.57 -23.61 -58.94
CA THR A 60 -26.34 -22.15 -58.93
C THR A 60 -26.38 -21.60 -57.49
N PRO A 61 -25.52 -20.63 -57.11
CA PRO A 61 -25.61 -20.05 -55.77
C PRO A 61 -26.83 -19.11 -55.66
N SER A 62 -27.75 -19.46 -54.77
CA SER A 62 -28.87 -18.61 -54.36
C SER A 62 -28.40 -17.64 -53.27
N ALA A 63 -28.60 -16.34 -53.49
CA ALA A 63 -28.23 -15.29 -52.53
C ALA A 63 -29.08 -15.39 -51.26
N GLY A 64 -28.42 -15.67 -50.12
CA GLY A 64 -29.06 -15.62 -48.81
C GLY A 64 -29.36 -14.18 -48.36
N PRO A 65 -30.36 -13.97 -47.48
CA PRO A 65 -30.72 -12.65 -46.98
C PRO A 65 -29.59 -12.04 -46.13
N SER A 66 -29.22 -10.81 -46.47
CA SER A 66 -28.22 -10.00 -45.75
C SER A 66 -28.69 -9.76 -44.31
N SER A 67 -27.95 -10.28 -43.33
CA SER A 67 -28.17 -10.01 -41.91
C SER A 67 -27.80 -8.55 -41.60
N ALA A 68 -28.76 -7.78 -41.11
CA ALA A 68 -28.53 -6.42 -40.65
C ALA A 68 -27.51 -6.41 -39.49
N PRO A 69 -26.55 -5.48 -39.45
CA PRO A 69 -25.57 -5.39 -38.37
C PRO A 69 -26.26 -5.19 -37.01
N PRO A 70 -25.76 -5.81 -35.93
CA PRO A 70 -26.28 -5.59 -34.59
C PRO A 70 -26.13 -4.10 -34.20
N ALA A 71 -27.19 -3.54 -33.60
CA ALA A 71 -27.21 -2.18 -33.11
C ALA A 71 -26.04 -1.96 -32.12
N SER A 72 -25.26 -0.89 -32.34
CA SER A 72 -24.19 -0.49 -31.43
C SER A 72 -24.75 -0.23 -30.02
N PRO A 73 -24.07 -0.68 -28.96
CA PRO A 73 -24.49 -0.38 -27.60
C PRO A 73 -24.50 1.13 -27.38
N SER A 74 -25.65 1.64 -26.91
CA SER A 74 -25.82 3.04 -26.55
C SER A 74 -24.82 3.40 -25.44
N PRO A 75 -24.14 4.56 -25.51
CA PRO A 75 -23.15 4.94 -24.52
C PRO A 75 -23.76 4.99 -23.11
N SER A 76 -23.11 4.29 -22.18
CA SER A 76 -23.47 4.32 -20.76
C SER A 76 -23.40 5.74 -20.23
N ALA A 77 -24.43 6.18 -19.50
CA ALA A 77 -24.53 7.54 -18.98
C ALA A 77 -23.25 7.94 -18.23
N THR A 78 -22.68 9.10 -18.59
CA THR A 78 -21.52 9.64 -17.88
C THR A 78 -21.88 9.82 -16.40
N PRO A 79 -21.09 9.30 -15.44
CA PRO A 79 -21.39 9.43 -14.02
C PRO A 79 -21.59 10.89 -13.65
N LYS A 80 -22.77 11.23 -13.12
CA LYS A 80 -23.07 12.59 -12.69
C LYS A 80 -22.25 12.91 -11.44
N PRO A 81 -21.65 14.11 -11.32
CA PRO A 81 -20.98 14.53 -10.10
C PRO A 81 -21.92 14.42 -8.89
N GLY A 82 -21.48 13.71 -7.86
CA GLY A 82 -22.21 13.50 -6.60
C GLY A 82 -21.30 12.90 -5.52
N PRO A 83 -21.72 12.88 -4.24
CA PRO A 83 -20.89 12.38 -3.15
C PRO A 83 -20.32 11.00 -3.45
N PHE A 84 -19.05 10.81 -3.14
CA PHE A 84 -18.31 9.58 -3.40
C PHE A 84 -17.63 9.11 -2.13
N ALA A 85 -17.67 7.79 -1.89
CA ALA A 85 -16.87 7.17 -0.85
C ALA A 85 -16.29 5.86 -1.37
N MET A 86 -15.08 5.54 -0.93
CA MET A 86 -14.49 4.23 -1.16
C MET A 86 -13.63 3.82 0.04
N ASP A 87 -13.50 2.52 0.20
CA ASP A 87 -12.67 1.90 1.21
C ASP A 87 -12.15 0.57 0.68
N LEU A 88 -10.83 0.39 0.73
CA LEU A 88 -10.16 -0.83 0.31
C LEU A 88 -10.00 -1.82 1.48
N TYR A 89 -10.09 -1.34 2.72
CA TYR A 89 -9.82 -2.13 3.90
C TYR A 89 -10.85 -3.25 4.08
N ARG A 90 -10.37 -4.41 4.52
CA ARG A 90 -11.17 -5.53 4.98
C ARG A 90 -10.72 -5.96 6.36
N ARG A 91 -11.66 -6.52 7.12
CA ARG A 91 -11.36 -7.12 8.42
C ARG A 91 -10.27 -8.17 8.26
N GLY A 92 -9.17 -7.97 8.97
CA GLY A 92 -8.00 -8.86 8.90
C GLY A 92 -6.81 -8.27 8.18
N ASP A 93 -6.95 -7.15 7.46
CA ASP A 93 -5.80 -6.57 6.75
C ASP A 93 -4.81 -5.89 7.70
N PHE A 94 -5.33 -5.32 8.80
CA PHE A 94 -4.54 -4.56 9.76
C PHE A 94 -3.49 -5.41 10.47
N VAL A 95 -2.27 -4.87 10.57
CA VAL A 95 -1.26 -5.36 11.50
C VAL A 95 -0.58 -4.19 12.21
N GLY A 96 -0.64 -4.22 13.54
CA GLY A 96 0.10 -3.27 14.37
C GLY A 96 1.60 -3.53 14.32
N GLU A 97 2.39 -2.47 14.51
CA GLU A 97 3.84 -2.60 14.62
C GLU A 97 4.23 -3.48 15.81
N LYS A 98 5.31 -4.25 15.65
CA LYS A 98 5.78 -5.23 16.64
C LYS A 98 6.94 -4.71 17.49
N THR A 99 7.55 -3.60 17.10
CA THR A 99 8.59 -2.88 17.85
C THR A 99 8.47 -1.38 17.60
N ALA A 100 8.99 -0.56 18.51
CA ALA A 100 8.83 0.90 18.50
C ALA A 100 9.41 1.63 17.27
N VAL A 101 10.25 0.97 16.47
CA VAL A 101 10.84 1.55 15.25
C VAL A 101 10.30 0.90 13.97
N TRP A 102 9.30 0.02 14.09
CA TRP A 102 8.75 -0.77 12.97
C TRP A 102 7.43 -0.24 12.42
N CYS A 103 6.99 0.96 12.82
CA CYS A 103 5.77 1.60 12.29
C CYS A 103 5.71 1.58 10.76
N LEU A 104 6.80 1.96 10.08
CA LEU A 104 6.85 1.94 8.62
C LEU A 104 6.69 0.53 8.05
N ALA A 105 7.35 -0.47 8.64
CA ALA A 105 7.24 -1.86 8.18
C ALA A 105 5.84 -2.44 8.41
N ALA A 106 5.20 -2.08 9.52
CA ALA A 106 3.80 -2.42 9.79
C ALA A 106 2.85 -1.77 8.78
N ALA A 107 3.14 -0.53 8.38
CA ALA A 107 2.35 0.18 7.38
C ALA A 107 2.54 -0.40 5.97
N VAL A 108 3.76 -0.83 5.62
CA VAL A 108 4.02 -1.63 4.40
C VAL A 108 3.24 -2.94 4.44
N GLN A 109 3.29 -3.68 5.55
CA GLN A 109 2.60 -4.96 5.70
C GLN A 109 1.07 -4.80 5.61
N THR A 110 0.52 -3.79 6.29
CA THR A 110 -0.91 -3.45 6.20
C THR A 110 -1.30 -3.07 4.77
N SER A 111 -0.46 -2.30 4.06
CA SER A 111 -0.70 -1.97 2.65
C SER A 111 -0.73 -3.21 1.76
N ILE A 112 0.20 -4.16 1.98
CA ILE A 112 0.25 -5.44 1.28
C ILE A 112 -1.01 -6.25 1.53
N ASN A 113 -1.44 -6.35 2.79
CA ASN A 113 -2.63 -7.12 3.16
C ASN A 113 -3.90 -6.53 2.52
N ILE A 114 -4.02 -5.21 2.43
CA ILE A 114 -5.13 -4.55 1.70
C ILE A 114 -5.13 -4.93 0.20
N MET A 115 -3.94 -5.12 -0.39
CA MET A 115 -3.78 -5.38 -1.83
C MET A 115 -3.77 -6.87 -2.20
N SER A 116 -3.67 -7.78 -1.24
CA SER A 116 -3.52 -9.22 -1.50
C SER A 116 -4.50 -10.08 -0.71
N PRO A 117 -4.98 -11.19 -1.30
CA PRO A 117 -5.75 -12.17 -0.54
C PRO A 117 -4.83 -12.86 0.48
N GLY A 118 -5.34 -13.09 1.69
CA GLY A 118 -4.61 -13.80 2.76
C GLY A 118 -3.63 -12.90 3.51
N ALA A 119 -4.16 -12.12 4.45
CA ALA A 119 -3.37 -11.20 5.26
C ALA A 119 -2.32 -11.93 6.12
N ASP A 120 -1.05 -11.57 5.95
CA ASP A 120 0.03 -11.99 6.84
C ASP A 120 0.22 -10.92 7.92
N GLN A 121 0.02 -11.30 9.18
CA GLN A 121 0.19 -10.42 10.34
C GLN A 121 1.39 -10.80 11.22
N THR A 122 2.27 -11.67 10.73
CA THR A 122 3.38 -12.24 11.50
C THR A 122 4.49 -11.22 11.71
N LYS A 123 5.18 -11.35 12.86
CA LYS A 123 6.38 -10.56 13.17
C LYS A 123 7.54 -10.87 12.23
N ALA A 124 7.65 -12.12 11.75
CA ALA A 124 8.70 -12.53 10.83
C ALA A 124 8.60 -11.78 9.49
N THR A 125 7.39 -11.61 8.97
CA THR A 125 7.17 -10.79 7.76
C THR A 125 7.44 -9.33 8.03
N GLN A 126 6.99 -8.77 9.15
CA GLN A 126 7.30 -7.39 9.49
C GLN A 126 8.81 -7.13 9.60
N LYS A 127 9.57 -8.08 10.16
CA LYS A 127 11.04 -8.01 10.21
C LYS A 127 11.64 -7.95 8.80
N ARG A 128 11.23 -8.84 7.90
CA ARG A 128 11.71 -8.88 6.51
C ARG A 128 11.42 -7.57 5.78
N LEU A 129 10.22 -7.02 5.98
CA LEU A 129 9.81 -5.74 5.39
C LEU A 129 10.59 -4.56 5.97
N PHE A 130 10.87 -4.57 7.27
CA PHE A 130 11.71 -3.56 7.92
C PHE A 130 13.13 -3.58 7.38
N ASP A 131 13.77 -4.76 7.36
CA ASP A 131 15.13 -4.94 6.86
C ASP A 131 15.23 -4.47 5.39
N LEU A 132 14.23 -4.83 4.57
CA LEU A 132 14.14 -4.38 3.18
C LEU A 132 14.00 -2.85 3.07
N ALA A 133 13.01 -2.25 3.73
CA ALA A 133 12.77 -0.81 3.66
C ALA A 133 14.00 0.00 4.13
N ARG A 134 14.64 -0.44 5.21
CA ARG A 134 15.89 0.17 5.71
C ARG A 134 17.04 0.04 4.74
N SER A 135 17.21 -1.12 4.09
CA SER A 135 18.26 -1.29 3.08
C SER A 135 18.09 -0.34 1.88
N LEU A 136 16.85 0.08 1.60
CA LEU A 136 16.50 0.94 0.46
C LEU A 136 16.53 2.43 0.79
N ALA A 137 16.25 2.79 2.04
CA ALA A 137 16.34 4.16 2.57
C ALA A 137 16.43 4.12 4.12
N PRO A 138 17.63 4.10 4.70
CA PRO A 138 17.79 4.08 6.15
C PRO A 138 17.51 5.47 6.75
N ALA A 139 16.88 5.50 7.93
CA ALA A 139 16.76 6.71 8.74
C ALA A 139 17.85 6.74 9.85
N PRO A 140 18.32 7.93 10.28
CA PRO A 140 19.40 8.06 11.28
C PRO A 140 19.07 7.50 12.67
N ASP A 141 17.79 7.39 13.01
CA ASP A 141 17.28 6.84 14.27
C ASP A 141 17.17 5.30 14.28
N GLY A 142 17.64 4.65 13.22
CA GLY A 142 17.49 3.20 13.06
C GLY A 142 16.13 2.77 12.53
N ALA A 143 15.25 3.70 12.12
CA ALA A 143 14.06 3.37 11.35
C ALA A 143 14.37 3.34 9.83
N ALA A 144 13.32 3.34 9.02
CA ALA A 144 13.39 3.54 7.57
C ALA A 144 12.75 4.89 7.21
N GLU A 145 13.21 5.49 6.11
CA GLU A 145 12.62 6.68 5.52
C GLU A 145 11.40 6.33 4.64
N PRO A 146 10.51 7.30 4.34
CA PRO A 146 9.34 7.11 3.46
C PRO A 146 9.70 6.54 2.07
N GLU A 147 10.88 6.89 1.56
CA GLU A 147 11.41 6.35 0.32
C GLU A 147 11.61 4.82 0.39
N GLY A 148 11.92 4.29 1.57
CA GLY A 148 12.06 2.87 1.83
C GLY A 148 10.72 2.15 1.72
N TRP A 149 9.63 2.75 2.20
CA TRP A 149 8.26 2.25 2.00
C TRP A 149 7.93 2.17 0.50
N ALA A 150 8.06 3.29 -0.21
CA ALA A 150 7.72 3.39 -1.61
C ALA A 150 8.51 2.37 -2.47
N LYS A 151 9.83 2.30 -2.27
CA LYS A 151 10.69 1.36 -2.97
C LYS A 151 10.40 -0.10 -2.59
N ALA A 152 10.08 -0.38 -1.32
CA ALA A 152 9.76 -1.74 -0.88
C ALA A 152 8.49 -2.27 -1.58
N LEU A 153 7.39 -1.50 -1.57
CA LEU A 153 6.16 -1.91 -2.26
C LEU A 153 6.39 -2.11 -3.77
N THR A 154 7.14 -1.21 -4.40
CA THR A 154 7.49 -1.30 -5.82
C THR A 154 8.31 -2.57 -6.11
N ARG A 155 9.37 -2.81 -5.33
CA ARG A 155 10.26 -3.97 -5.50
C ARG A 155 9.56 -5.30 -5.25
N LEU A 156 8.57 -5.32 -4.36
CA LEU A 156 7.77 -6.50 -4.03
C LEU A 156 6.63 -6.77 -5.04
N GLY A 157 6.48 -5.94 -6.08
CA GLY A 157 5.49 -6.17 -7.14
C GLY A 157 4.09 -5.61 -6.84
N PHE A 158 3.93 -4.79 -5.81
CA PHE A 158 2.65 -4.14 -5.46
C PHE A 158 2.35 -2.88 -6.28
N GLY A 159 3.11 -2.70 -7.37
CA GLY A 159 3.05 -1.56 -8.27
C GLY A 159 3.92 -0.39 -7.83
N ARG A 160 4.02 0.62 -8.71
CA ARG A 160 4.91 1.76 -8.46
C ARG A 160 4.36 2.66 -7.37
N TYR A 161 5.23 3.02 -6.44
CA TYR A 161 4.97 3.97 -5.38
C TYR A 161 6.05 5.04 -5.34
N GLU A 162 5.64 6.25 -4.94
CA GLU A 162 6.53 7.40 -4.83
C GLU A 162 6.25 8.18 -3.54
N VAL A 163 7.28 8.84 -3.03
CA VAL A 163 7.13 9.83 -1.96
C VAL A 163 6.70 11.14 -2.59
N SER A 164 5.63 11.72 -2.07
CA SER A 164 5.16 13.04 -2.44
C SER A 164 5.21 13.97 -1.23
N VAL A 165 5.71 15.18 -1.46
CA VAL A 165 5.88 16.20 -0.42
C VAL A 165 4.96 17.37 -0.74
N GLN A 166 4.04 17.67 0.18
CA GLN A 166 2.91 18.55 -0.09
C GLN A 166 2.89 19.77 0.84
N PRO A 167 2.42 20.94 0.37
CA PRO A 167 2.44 22.19 1.12
C PRO A 167 1.40 22.25 2.25
N SER A 168 0.36 21.41 2.21
CA SER A 168 -0.73 21.42 3.17
C SER A 168 -1.37 20.03 3.30
N ILE A 169 -2.09 19.80 4.40
CA ILE A 169 -2.95 18.62 4.59
C ILE A 169 -3.95 18.49 3.44
N LYS A 170 -4.59 19.60 3.04
CA LYS A 170 -5.56 19.59 1.93
C LYS A 170 -4.91 19.08 0.64
N ALA A 171 -3.74 19.61 0.27
CA ALA A 171 -3.02 19.16 -0.92
C ALA A 171 -2.61 17.68 -0.84
N ALA A 172 -2.11 17.24 0.32
CA ALA A 172 -1.74 15.86 0.58
C ALA A 172 -2.92 14.90 0.42
N ILE A 173 -4.05 15.19 1.07
CA ILE A 173 -5.22 14.31 1.07
C ILE A 173 -5.95 14.35 -0.28
N THR A 174 -6.01 15.50 -0.96
CA THR A 174 -6.54 15.58 -2.34
C THR A 174 -5.71 14.71 -3.29
N LEU A 175 -4.37 14.80 -3.23
CA LEU A 175 -3.49 13.97 -4.05
C LEU A 175 -3.63 12.48 -3.70
N GLY A 176 -3.60 12.15 -2.40
CA GLY A 176 -3.76 10.79 -1.90
C GLY A 176 -5.08 10.16 -2.34
N ALA A 177 -6.21 10.85 -2.15
CA ALA A 177 -7.52 10.36 -2.59
C ALA A 177 -7.58 10.11 -4.10
N LYS A 178 -7.01 11.02 -4.91
CA LYS A 178 -6.96 10.83 -6.37
C LYS A 178 -6.08 9.63 -6.75
N ALA A 179 -4.90 9.49 -6.15
CA ALA A 179 -4.00 8.37 -6.39
C ALA A 179 -4.65 7.02 -6.00
N LEU A 180 -5.21 6.95 -4.79
CA LEU A 180 -5.94 5.80 -4.26
C LEU A 180 -7.07 5.40 -5.20
N ARG A 181 -7.90 6.38 -5.61
CA ARG A 181 -9.04 6.15 -6.51
C ARG A 181 -8.64 5.66 -7.90
N LYS A 182 -7.54 6.18 -8.46
CA LYS A 182 -7.09 5.88 -9.83
C LYS A 182 -6.31 4.57 -9.94
N THR A 183 -5.78 4.06 -8.83
CA THR A 183 -4.93 2.87 -8.78
C THR A 183 -5.55 1.71 -7.99
N ASN A 184 -6.58 1.99 -7.19
CA ASN A 184 -7.18 1.03 -6.26
C ASN A 184 -6.17 0.45 -5.26
N ARG A 185 -5.28 1.32 -4.75
CA ARG A 185 -4.18 0.97 -3.83
C ARG A 185 -4.09 1.95 -2.67
N PRO A 186 -3.69 1.52 -1.46
CA PRO A 186 -3.63 2.38 -0.28
C PRO A 186 -2.50 3.40 -0.38
N VAL A 187 -2.62 4.47 0.41
CA VAL A 187 -1.66 5.60 0.50
C VAL A 187 -1.01 5.60 1.88
N GLY A 188 0.29 5.85 1.97
CA GLY A 188 0.97 6.07 3.25
C GLY A 188 0.91 7.54 3.68
N LEU A 189 0.69 7.79 4.96
CA LEU A 189 0.75 9.12 5.59
C LEU A 189 1.82 9.13 6.67
N LEU A 190 2.71 10.13 6.62
CA LEU A 190 3.77 10.29 7.61
C LEU A 190 3.31 11.33 8.64
N VAL A 191 2.90 10.84 9.81
CA VAL A 191 2.25 11.62 10.87
C VAL A 191 3.21 11.87 12.03
N TRP A 192 2.77 12.65 13.02
CA TRP A 192 3.56 13.02 14.20
C TRP A 192 4.93 13.60 13.82
N ARG A 193 4.91 14.55 12.87
CA ARG A 193 6.10 15.21 12.30
C ARG A 193 7.05 14.25 11.57
N GLY A 194 6.53 13.14 11.07
CA GLY A 194 7.29 12.09 10.39
C GLY A 194 7.86 11.03 11.32
N ALA A 195 7.47 11.01 12.60
CA ALA A 195 7.89 9.98 13.55
C ALA A 195 7.04 8.70 13.46
N HIS A 196 5.89 8.75 12.79
CA HIS A 196 4.96 7.63 12.74
C HIS A 196 4.28 7.49 11.38
N SER A 197 3.72 6.31 11.12
CA SER A 197 3.15 5.91 9.83
C SER A 197 1.70 5.49 9.98
N TRP A 198 0.82 6.06 9.17
CA TRP A 198 -0.55 5.56 8.96
C TRP A 198 -0.74 5.09 7.52
N VAL A 199 -1.66 4.14 7.31
CA VAL A 199 -2.13 3.78 5.97
C VAL A 199 -3.52 4.41 5.76
N MET A 200 -3.70 5.13 4.66
CA MET A 200 -5.00 5.60 4.18
C MET A 200 -5.56 4.56 3.21
N SER A 201 -6.62 3.87 3.64
CA SER A 201 -7.31 2.78 2.92
C SER A 201 -8.52 3.26 2.12
N GLY A 202 -9.04 4.44 2.43
CA GLY A 202 -10.27 4.96 1.84
C GLY A 202 -10.52 6.44 2.12
N PHE A 203 -11.59 6.98 1.55
CA PHE A 203 -12.00 8.38 1.75
C PHE A 203 -13.48 8.63 1.43
N THR A 204 -13.97 9.78 1.88
CA THR A 204 -15.24 10.39 1.46
C THR A 204 -14.97 11.73 0.80
N ALA A 205 -15.62 12.02 -0.33
CA ALA A 205 -15.46 13.25 -1.09
C ALA A 205 -16.80 13.74 -1.67
N THR A 206 -16.83 15.02 -2.06
CA THR A 206 -18.02 15.64 -2.68
C THR A 206 -18.29 15.21 -4.12
N ALA A 207 -17.29 14.64 -4.80
CA ALA A 207 -17.37 14.09 -6.14
C ALA A 207 -16.30 13.00 -6.34
N ASP A 208 -16.50 12.08 -7.29
CA ASP A 208 -15.53 11.02 -7.59
C ASP A 208 -14.24 11.60 -8.23
N PRO A 209 -13.06 11.47 -7.59
CA PRO A 209 -11.77 11.92 -8.16
C PRO A 209 -11.38 11.20 -9.46
N ALA A 210 -12.07 10.11 -9.82
CA ALA A 210 -11.89 9.45 -11.11
C ALA A 210 -12.48 10.24 -12.28
N VAL A 211 -13.51 11.06 -12.05
CA VAL A 211 -14.28 11.72 -13.12
C VAL A 211 -14.08 13.23 -13.17
N THR A 212 -13.63 13.85 -12.07
CA THR A 212 -13.43 15.30 -11.99
C THR A 212 -12.30 15.67 -11.04
N ASP A 213 -11.69 16.83 -11.30
CA ASP A 213 -10.75 17.48 -10.39
C ASP A 213 -11.43 18.45 -9.42
N ARG A 214 -12.72 18.72 -9.63
CA ARG A 214 -13.54 19.57 -8.74
C ARG A 214 -14.18 18.72 -7.66
N PHE A 215 -13.39 18.32 -6.67
CA PHE A 215 -13.86 17.59 -5.50
C PHE A 215 -13.17 18.10 -4.23
N THR A 216 -13.84 17.92 -3.09
CA THR A 216 -13.24 18.12 -1.76
C THR A 216 -13.33 16.82 -0.99
N VAL A 217 -12.21 16.37 -0.42
CA VAL A 217 -12.18 15.24 0.52
C VAL A 217 -12.65 15.73 1.89
N THR A 218 -13.63 15.05 2.49
CA THR A 218 -14.23 15.42 3.77
C THR A 218 -13.78 14.53 4.91
N ALA A 219 -13.44 13.28 4.64
CA ALA A 219 -12.91 12.32 5.60
C ALA A 219 -12.02 11.27 4.91
N VAL A 220 -11.14 10.64 5.69
CA VAL A 220 -10.26 9.55 5.26
C VAL A 220 -10.43 8.34 6.19
N ARG A 221 -10.30 7.13 5.63
CA ARG A 221 -10.16 5.89 6.41
C ARG A 221 -8.69 5.65 6.67
N ILE A 222 -8.31 5.45 7.93
CA ILE A 222 -6.92 5.28 8.34
C ILE A 222 -6.69 4.06 9.20
N GLU A 223 -5.52 3.46 8.99
CA GLU A 223 -4.95 2.38 9.76
C GLU A 223 -3.76 2.93 10.56
N ASP A 224 -3.99 3.18 11.84
CA ASP A 224 -2.95 3.59 12.77
C ASP A 224 -2.21 2.35 13.28
N VAL A 225 -1.03 2.08 12.71
CA VAL A 225 -0.26 0.87 13.04
C VAL A 225 0.28 0.87 14.47
N TRP A 226 0.15 1.96 15.23
CA TRP A 226 0.44 1.99 16.66
C TRP A 226 -0.64 1.27 17.49
N TYR A 227 -1.84 1.07 16.94
CA TYR A 227 -2.97 0.46 17.65
C TYR A 227 -2.68 -0.93 18.24
N PRO A 228 -3.12 -1.22 19.48
CA PRO A 228 -3.98 -0.44 20.38
C PRO A 228 -3.24 0.39 21.44
N ARG A 229 -2.03 0.89 21.14
CA ARG A 229 -1.15 1.46 22.16
C ARG A 229 -1.45 2.92 22.49
N PHE A 230 -1.00 3.32 23.67
CA PHE A 230 -0.99 4.71 24.13
C PHE A 230 0.41 5.32 23.95
N SER A 231 0.45 6.58 23.50
CA SER A 231 1.63 7.44 23.52
C SER A 231 1.45 8.52 24.57
N SER A 232 2.45 8.73 25.43
CA SER A 232 2.44 9.84 26.40
C SER A 232 2.50 11.21 25.75
N ILE A 233 2.90 11.29 24.47
CA ILE A 233 3.02 12.54 23.71
C ILE A 233 1.78 12.74 22.81
N TRP A 234 1.30 11.66 22.18
CA TRP A 234 0.28 11.73 21.12
C TRP A 234 -1.08 11.14 21.50
N GLY A 235 -1.20 10.54 22.68
CA GLY A 235 -2.45 9.93 23.15
C GLY A 235 -2.69 8.52 22.63
N TYR A 236 -3.95 8.08 22.66
CA TYR A 236 -4.35 6.78 22.16
C TYR A 236 -4.39 6.76 20.64
N SER A 237 -3.81 5.71 20.05
CA SER A 237 -4.01 5.36 18.65
C SER A 237 -5.49 5.10 18.33
N ARG A 238 -5.90 5.40 17.10
CA ARG A 238 -7.25 5.08 16.62
C ARG A 238 -7.37 3.60 16.21
N PRO A 239 -8.53 2.96 16.37
CA PRO A 239 -8.72 1.59 15.90
C PRO A 239 -8.57 1.49 14.37
N PRO A 240 -8.28 0.30 13.82
CA PRO A 240 -8.26 0.08 12.37
C PRO A 240 -9.58 0.49 11.73
N ASP A 241 -9.54 0.89 10.47
CA ASP A 241 -10.67 1.39 9.69
C ASP A 241 -11.37 2.61 10.32
N SER A 242 -10.58 3.50 10.93
CA SER A 242 -11.14 4.72 11.53
C SER A 242 -11.47 5.76 10.46
N LEU A 243 -12.73 6.20 10.41
CA LEU A 243 -13.13 7.35 9.59
C LEU A 243 -12.77 8.66 10.30
N VAL A 244 -11.72 9.33 9.81
CA VAL A 244 -11.23 10.60 10.38
C VAL A 244 -11.64 11.76 9.48
N PRO A 245 -12.46 12.71 9.98
CA PRO A 245 -12.74 13.94 9.25
C PRO A 245 -11.47 14.73 8.94
N VAL A 246 -11.34 15.32 7.74
CA VAL A 246 -10.14 16.07 7.35
C VAL A 246 -9.84 17.21 8.32
N ARG A 247 -10.87 17.84 8.90
CA ARG A 247 -10.72 18.89 9.94
C ARG A 247 -10.03 18.42 11.23
N LYS A 248 -9.98 17.10 11.47
CA LYS A 248 -9.35 16.48 12.64
C LYS A 248 -7.92 16.00 12.37
N LEU A 249 -7.51 15.88 11.10
CA LEU A 249 -6.15 15.48 10.74
C LEU A 249 -5.04 16.38 11.33
N PRO A 250 -5.22 17.70 11.54
CA PRO A 250 -4.18 18.52 12.17
C PRO A 250 -3.77 18.08 13.58
N GLU A 251 -4.56 17.23 14.26
CA GLU A 251 -4.22 16.67 15.57
C GLU A 251 -2.99 15.74 15.48
N ASP A 252 -2.81 15.04 14.36
CA ASP A 252 -1.79 13.98 14.19
C ASP A 252 -0.92 14.15 12.94
N PHE A 253 -1.52 14.52 11.81
CA PHE A 253 -0.83 14.70 10.54
C PHE A 253 -0.16 16.07 10.50
N LEU A 254 0.94 16.19 11.24
CA LEU A 254 1.72 17.41 11.42
C LEU A 254 2.82 17.54 10.34
N PRO A 255 3.26 18.77 10.02
CA PRO A 255 4.39 18.98 9.12
C PRO A 255 5.65 18.25 9.60
N TRP A 256 6.38 17.67 8.66
CA TRP A 256 7.62 16.94 8.89
C TRP A 256 8.64 17.81 9.63
N LYS A 257 9.15 17.25 10.72
CA LYS A 257 10.24 17.83 11.51
C LYS A 257 10.83 16.76 12.41
N ARG A 258 12.03 16.31 12.08
CA ARG A 258 12.73 15.28 12.86
C ARG A 258 13.90 15.91 13.63
N PRO A 259 14.10 15.58 14.92
CA PRO A 259 15.26 16.08 15.66
C PRO A 259 16.57 15.40 15.25
N GLN A 260 16.52 14.23 14.64
CA GLN A 260 17.72 13.43 14.32
C GLN A 260 18.49 13.91 13.09
N ALA A 261 17.85 14.64 12.18
CA ALA A 261 18.50 15.20 10.98
C ALA A 261 17.67 16.34 10.38
N ARG A 262 18.32 17.16 9.55
CA ARG A 262 17.64 18.15 8.70
C ARG A 262 17.27 17.52 7.36
N TYR A 263 16.07 17.84 6.89
CA TYR A 263 15.54 17.32 5.63
C TYR A 263 15.06 18.49 4.78
N PRO A 264 15.94 19.21 4.06
CA PRO A 264 15.55 20.42 3.34
C PRO A 264 14.37 20.23 2.37
N ALA A 265 14.23 19.02 1.79
CA ALA A 265 13.13 18.69 0.90
C ALA A 265 11.80 18.39 1.62
N LYS A 266 11.81 18.02 2.91
CA LYS A 266 10.63 17.56 3.67
C LYS A 266 10.23 18.52 4.79
N ASP A 267 11.19 19.20 5.42
CA ASP A 267 10.98 20.02 6.62
C ASP A 267 9.88 21.06 6.39
N GLY A 268 8.89 21.10 7.30
CA GLY A 268 7.74 22.00 7.22
C GLY A 268 6.67 21.59 6.19
N ARG A 269 6.77 20.40 5.59
CA ARG A 269 5.83 19.88 4.58
C ARG A 269 5.11 18.62 5.07
N PHE A 270 4.08 18.21 4.35
CA PHE A 270 3.32 16.99 4.61
C PHE A 270 3.79 15.89 3.67
N VAL A 271 4.32 14.80 4.22
CA VAL A 271 4.92 13.72 3.44
C VAL A 271 3.92 12.57 3.34
N ILE A 272 3.72 12.07 2.13
CA ILE A 272 2.84 10.92 1.84
C ILE A 272 3.55 9.96 0.88
N VAL A 273 3.17 8.69 0.91
CA VAL A 273 3.63 7.65 -0.02
C VAL A 273 2.45 7.27 -0.89
N ILE A 274 2.48 7.61 -2.17
CA ILE A 274 1.34 7.44 -3.08
C ILE A 274 1.60 6.37 -4.13
N PRO A 275 0.59 5.54 -4.48
CA PRO A 275 0.67 4.69 -5.65
C PRO A 275 0.61 5.55 -6.91
N THR A 276 1.39 5.18 -7.92
CA THR A 276 1.34 5.78 -9.26
C THR A 276 0.97 4.72 -10.29
N ARG A 277 0.62 5.17 -11.49
CA ARG A 277 0.44 4.28 -12.64
C ARG A 277 1.77 3.87 -13.25
#